data_AF-A0A7Y1XSV4-F1
#
_entry.id   AF-A0A7Y1XSV4-F1
#
_cell.length_a   1.000
_cell.length_b   1.000
_cell.length_c   1.000
_cell.angle_alpha   90.00
_cell.angle_beta   90.00
_cell.angle_gamma   90.00
#
_symmetry.space_group_name_H-M   'P 1'
#
loop_
_entity.id
_entity.type
_entity.pdbx_description
1 polymer ?
#
loop_
_entity_poly.entity_id
_entity_poly.type
_entity_poly.pdbx_seq_one_letter_code
_entity_poly.pdbx_strand_id
1 'polypeptide(L)'
;MSEDELVAQYRSYGLALGDVVVAAVPLWLRGVFIARLGSDARLDERFDDVVTRLQSELKDRFTRLATADIDEPISGPLEQIRQATSGATYLLRELDASPVVRDEAVATLYPEDVFSIGPTAARELGQEVHDASIAWGAAKAYLHLHRHRD
;
A
#
# COMPACT_ATOMS: atom_id res chain seq x y z
N MET A 1 1.68 26.03 16.32
CA MET A 1 0.83 25.63 15.19
C MET A 1 -0.59 25.50 15.69
N SER A 2 -1.56 26.00 14.95
CA SER A 2 -2.98 25.73 15.21
C SER A 2 -3.34 24.28 14.83
N GLU A 3 -4.48 23.77 15.31
CA GLU A 3 -4.99 22.47 14.87
C GLU A 3 -5.19 22.43 13.35
N ASP A 4 -5.73 23.48 12.75
CA ASP A 4 -5.92 23.58 11.30
C ASP A 4 -4.61 23.42 10.51
N GLU A 5 -3.51 24.00 10.99
CA GLU A 5 -2.19 23.84 10.38
C GLU A 5 -1.69 22.39 10.50
N LEU A 6 -1.95 21.72 11.62
CA LEU A 6 -1.58 20.33 11.84
C LEU A 6 -2.39 19.37 10.98
N VAL A 7 -3.69 19.63 10.83
CA VAL A 7 -4.58 18.88 9.92
C VAL A 7 -4.12 19.05 8.47
N ALA A 8 -3.76 20.28 8.06
CA ALA A 8 -3.24 20.54 6.72
C ALA A 8 -1.90 19.81 6.47
N GLN A 9 -1.00 19.79 7.45
CA GLN A 9 0.27 19.07 7.35
C GLN A 9 0.07 17.54 7.28
N TYR A 10 -0.78 16.98 8.15
CA TYR A 10 -1.15 15.56 8.12
C TYR A 10 -1.70 15.15 6.75
N ARG A 11 -2.63 15.93 6.19
CA ARG A 11 -3.20 15.71 4.85
C ARG A 11 -2.14 15.79 3.76
N SER A 12 -1.29 16.81 3.80
CA SER A 12 -0.23 16.99 2.81
C SER A 12 0.74 15.81 2.78
N TYR A 13 1.17 15.31 3.94
CA TYR A 13 2.02 14.12 4.00
C TYR A 13 1.29 12.84 3.59
N GLY A 14 -0.02 12.73 3.85
CA GLY A 14 -0.82 11.58 3.40
C GLY A 14 -0.92 11.51 1.87
N LEU A 15 -1.12 12.66 1.22
CA LEU A 15 -1.14 12.77 -0.24
C LEU A 15 0.25 12.47 -0.83
N ALA A 16 1.31 13.06 -0.25
CA ALA A 16 2.67 12.80 -0.70
C ALA A 16 3.06 11.32 -0.57
N LEU A 17 2.64 10.65 0.51
CA LEU A 17 2.79 9.20 0.67
C LEU A 17 2.05 8.44 -0.43
N GLY A 18 0.81 8.83 -0.74
CA GLY A 18 0.04 8.26 -1.83
C GLY A 18 0.75 8.36 -3.19
N ASP A 19 1.30 9.54 -3.50
CA ASP A 19 2.00 9.79 -4.75
C ASP A 19 3.23 8.88 -4.91
N VAL A 20 4.07 8.76 -3.88
CA VAL A 20 5.26 7.89 -3.95
C VAL A 20 4.89 6.41 -3.95
N VAL A 21 3.82 6.00 -3.28
CA VAL A 21 3.31 4.62 -3.33
C VAL A 21 2.85 4.29 -4.75
N VAL A 22 2.02 5.16 -5.36
CA VAL A 22 1.51 4.97 -6.73
C VAL A 22 2.66 4.92 -7.73
N ALA A 23 3.68 5.77 -7.58
CA ALA A 23 4.86 5.76 -8.44
C ALA A 23 5.69 4.48 -8.32
N ALA A 24 5.73 3.86 -7.13
CA ALA A 24 6.49 2.65 -6.87
C ALA A 24 5.84 1.36 -7.41
N VAL A 25 4.51 1.37 -7.64
CA VAL A 25 3.74 0.17 -8.04
C VAL A 25 4.35 -0.62 -9.19
N PRO A 26 4.73 -0.02 -10.34
CA PRO A 26 5.16 -0.79 -11.50
C PRO A 26 6.42 -1.64 -11.20
N LEU A 27 7.40 -1.06 -10.51
CA LEU A 27 8.64 -1.75 -10.19
C LEU A 27 8.45 -2.78 -9.08
N TRP A 28 7.74 -2.41 -8.01
CA TRP A 28 7.45 -3.30 -6.89
C TRP A 28 6.65 -4.53 -7.35
N LEU A 29 5.55 -4.31 -8.07
CA LEU A 29 4.67 -5.39 -8.50
C LEU A 29 5.37 -6.31 -9.51
N ARG A 30 6.21 -5.76 -10.40
CA ARG A 30 7.07 -6.57 -11.28
C ARG A 30 7.97 -7.48 -10.46
N GLY A 31 8.62 -6.95 -9.42
CA GLY A 31 9.46 -7.74 -8.52
C GLY A 31 8.69 -8.90 -7.88
N VAL A 32 7.47 -8.65 -7.41
CA VAL A 32 6.58 -9.70 -6.88
C VAL A 32 6.29 -10.76 -7.94
N PHE A 33 5.86 -10.37 -9.14
CA PHE A 33 5.53 -11.30 -10.21
C PHE A 33 6.73 -12.17 -10.62
N ILE A 34 7.90 -11.56 -10.80
CA ILE A 34 9.13 -12.29 -11.13
C ILE A 34 9.50 -13.27 -10.01
N ALA A 35 9.33 -12.90 -8.75
CA ALA A 35 9.58 -13.80 -7.64
C ALA A 35 8.63 -15.03 -7.63
N ARG A 36 7.43 -14.93 -8.24
CA ARG A 36 6.42 -16.01 -8.25
C ARG A 36 6.39 -16.84 -9.51
N LEU A 37 6.72 -16.24 -10.64
CA LEU A 37 6.73 -16.88 -11.95
C LEU A 37 8.13 -17.31 -12.40
N GLY A 38 9.18 -16.80 -11.75
CA GLY A 38 10.58 -17.02 -12.11
C GLY A 38 11.21 -15.85 -12.88
N SER A 39 12.55 -15.81 -12.91
CA SER A 39 13.34 -14.72 -13.53
C SER A 39 13.09 -14.53 -15.02
N ASP A 40 12.72 -15.59 -15.73
CA ASP A 40 12.52 -15.58 -17.19
C ASP A 40 11.06 -15.28 -17.58
N ALA A 41 10.18 -15.04 -16.60
CA ALA A 41 8.78 -14.74 -16.84
C ALA A 41 8.61 -13.45 -17.66
N ARG A 42 7.81 -13.54 -18.72
CA ARG A 42 7.45 -12.41 -19.57
C ARG A 42 6.11 -11.86 -19.13
N LEU A 43 6.11 -10.60 -18.68
CA LEU A 43 4.91 -9.87 -18.29
C LEU A 43 4.37 -9.16 -19.53
N ASP A 44 3.12 -9.44 -19.88
CA ASP A 44 2.42 -8.93 -21.05
C ASP A 44 1.47 -7.77 -20.69
N GLU A 45 0.65 -7.34 -21.64
CA GLU A 45 -0.33 -6.25 -21.47
C GLU A 45 -1.31 -6.47 -20.31
N ARG A 46 -1.59 -7.73 -19.91
CA ARG A 46 -2.47 -8.01 -18.76
C ARG A 46 -1.82 -7.58 -17.46
N PHE A 47 -0.49 -7.69 -17.35
CA PHE A 47 0.25 -7.16 -16.21
C PHE A 47 0.20 -5.64 -16.17
N ASP A 48 0.38 -4.98 -17.32
CA ASP A 48 0.32 -3.51 -17.41
C ASP A 48 -1.10 -2.98 -17.06
N ASP A 49 -2.15 -3.70 -17.44
CA ASP A 49 -3.53 -3.43 -17.03
C ASP A 49 -3.71 -3.53 -15.50
N VAL A 50 -3.15 -4.57 -14.88
CA VAL A 50 -3.19 -4.75 -13.42
C VAL A 50 -2.44 -3.61 -12.71
N VAL A 51 -1.25 -3.23 -13.21
CA VAL A 51 -0.49 -2.09 -12.68
C VAL A 51 -1.32 -0.81 -12.75
N THR A 52 -1.91 -0.52 -13.90
CA THR A 52 -2.69 0.70 -14.12
C THR A 52 -3.91 0.76 -13.20
N ARG A 53 -4.65 -0.35 -13.06
CA ARG A 53 -5.79 -0.44 -12.15
C ARG A 53 -5.38 -0.27 -10.69
N LEU A 54 -4.29 -0.93 -10.28
CA LEU A 54 -3.76 -0.82 -8.92
C LEU A 54 -3.32 0.61 -8.59
N GLN A 55 -2.63 1.29 -9.52
CA GLN A 55 -2.27 2.70 -9.36
C GLN A 55 -3.50 3.60 -9.18
N SER A 56 -4.53 3.40 -10.01
CA SER A 56 -5.79 4.15 -9.91
C SER A 56 -6.48 3.91 -8.56
N GLU A 57 -6.61 2.65 -8.14
CA GLU A 57 -7.25 2.30 -6.87
C GLU A 57 -6.47 2.84 -5.67
N LEU A 58 -5.14 2.74 -5.68
CA LEU A 58 -4.30 3.26 -4.60
C LEU A 58 -4.37 4.78 -4.51
N LYS A 59 -4.43 5.48 -5.65
CA LYS A 59 -4.63 6.93 -5.64
C LYS A 59 -5.91 7.31 -4.89
N ASP A 60 -7.02 6.62 -5.17
CA ASP A 60 -8.31 6.89 -4.50
C ASP A 60 -8.29 6.49 -3.03
N ARG A 61 -7.63 5.39 -2.68
CA ARG A 61 -7.46 4.93 -1.28
C ARG A 61 -6.61 5.90 -0.46
N PHE A 62 -5.47 6.33 -0.99
CA PHE A 62 -4.58 7.26 -0.29
C PHE A 62 -5.16 8.67 -0.22
N THR A 63 -5.94 9.11 -1.22
CA THR A 63 -6.70 10.35 -1.11
C THR A 63 -7.68 10.27 0.06
N ARG A 64 -8.47 9.20 0.17
CA ARG A 64 -9.38 8.99 1.29
C ARG A 64 -8.66 8.92 2.63
N LEU A 65 -7.58 8.14 2.71
CA LEU A 65 -6.74 8.02 3.91
C LEU A 65 -6.20 9.37 4.38
N ALA A 66 -5.72 10.20 3.45
CA ALA A 66 -5.18 11.51 3.75
C ALA A 66 -6.26 12.47 4.24
N THR A 67 -7.45 12.44 3.65
CA THR A 67 -8.53 13.40 3.95
C THR A 67 -9.41 13.01 5.13
N ALA A 68 -9.39 11.75 5.53
CA ALA A 68 -10.15 11.23 6.66
C ALA A 68 -9.82 11.96 7.95
N ASP A 69 -10.79 12.00 8.86
CA ASP A 69 -10.53 12.50 10.19
C ASP A 69 -9.53 11.57 10.91
N ILE A 70 -8.68 12.15 11.75
CA ILE A 70 -7.60 11.41 12.41
C ILE A 70 -8.13 10.33 13.37
N ASP A 71 -9.35 10.50 13.88
CA ASP A 71 -10.02 9.58 14.79
C ASP A 71 -10.94 8.58 14.05
N GLU A 72 -11.05 8.70 12.72
CA GLU A 72 -11.77 7.72 11.90
C GLU A 72 -11.00 6.39 11.87
N PRO A 73 -11.65 5.24 12.10
CA PRO A 73 -11.00 3.93 12.15
C PRO A 73 -10.67 3.40 10.74
N ILE A 74 -9.81 4.12 10.02
CA ILE A 74 -9.29 3.70 8.72
C ILE A 74 -7.98 2.94 8.90
N SER A 75 -7.84 1.84 8.17
CA SER A 75 -6.62 1.04 8.18
C SER A 75 -5.42 1.79 7.61
N GLY A 76 -4.22 1.44 8.08
CA GLY A 76 -2.99 2.13 7.70
C GLY A 76 -2.52 1.87 6.26
N PRO A 77 -1.44 2.55 5.81
CA PRO A 77 -0.95 2.51 4.44
C PRO A 77 -0.69 1.09 3.90
N LEU A 78 -0.03 0.22 4.68
CA LEU A 78 0.29 -1.14 4.23
C LEU A 78 -0.97 -2.00 4.03
N GLU A 79 -1.96 -1.81 4.89
CA GLU A 79 -3.25 -2.50 4.77
C GLU A 79 -4.02 -1.99 3.56
N GLN A 80 -4.01 -0.68 3.28
CA GLN A 80 -4.60 -0.13 2.06
C GLN A 80 -3.95 -0.71 0.79
N ILE A 81 -2.62 -0.87 0.79
CA ILE A 81 -1.90 -1.49 -0.33
C ILE A 81 -2.32 -2.96 -0.48
N ARG A 82 -2.27 -3.74 0.61
CA ARG A 82 -2.61 -5.16 0.60
C ARG A 82 -4.05 -5.42 0.14
N GLN A 83 -5.00 -4.60 0.54
CA GLN A 83 -6.40 -4.76 0.13
C GLN A 83 -6.63 -4.49 -1.36
N ALA A 84 -5.75 -3.74 -2.02
CA ALA A 84 -5.86 -3.39 -3.44
C ALA A 84 -5.23 -4.45 -4.37
N THR A 85 -4.54 -5.48 -3.86
CA THR A 85 -3.79 -6.43 -4.70
C THR A 85 -4.62 -7.58 -5.27
N SER A 86 -5.96 -7.56 -5.15
CA SER A 86 -6.83 -8.64 -5.61
C SER A 86 -6.69 -8.95 -7.11
N GLY A 87 -6.56 -7.91 -7.95
CA GLY A 87 -6.32 -8.07 -9.39
C GLY A 87 -4.98 -8.72 -9.71
N ALA A 88 -3.94 -8.44 -8.92
CA ALA A 88 -2.63 -9.08 -9.04
C ALA A 88 -2.69 -10.56 -8.62
N THR A 89 -3.41 -10.88 -7.55
CA THR A 89 -3.67 -12.27 -7.14
C THR A 89 -4.37 -13.02 -8.27
N TYR A 90 -5.42 -12.45 -8.85
CA TYR A 90 -6.16 -13.09 -9.94
C TYR A 90 -5.26 -13.41 -11.13
N LEU A 91 -4.45 -12.45 -11.59
CA LEU A 91 -3.54 -12.69 -12.72
C LEU A 91 -2.47 -13.74 -12.40
N LEU A 92 -1.92 -13.76 -11.19
CA LEU A 92 -0.98 -14.82 -10.79
C LEU A 92 -1.62 -16.21 -10.78
N ARG A 93 -2.91 -16.33 -10.43
CA ARG A 93 -3.66 -17.60 -10.56
C ARG A 93 -3.82 -18.00 -12.02
N GLU A 94 -4.16 -17.08 -12.91
CA GLU A 94 -4.29 -17.37 -14.36
C GLU A 94 -2.96 -17.77 -15.03
N LEU A 95 -1.84 -17.33 -14.46
CA LEU A 95 -0.49 -17.66 -14.93
C LEU A 95 0.07 -18.92 -14.25
N ASP A 96 -0.77 -19.71 -13.56
CA ASP A 96 -0.40 -20.93 -12.84
C ASP A 96 0.77 -20.74 -11.85
N ALA A 97 0.88 -19.55 -11.24
CA ALA A 97 1.88 -19.29 -10.22
C ALA A 97 1.68 -20.21 -9.01
N SER A 98 2.77 -20.67 -8.40
CA SER A 98 2.70 -21.45 -7.17
C SER A 98 2.40 -20.54 -5.96
N PRO A 99 1.36 -20.83 -5.15
CA PRO A 99 1.14 -20.14 -3.89
C PRO A 99 2.34 -20.25 -2.96
N VAL A 100 2.49 -19.29 -2.04
CA VAL A 100 3.53 -19.39 -1.00
C VAL A 100 3.00 -20.04 0.25
N VAL A 101 3.88 -20.75 0.95
CA VAL A 101 3.66 -21.16 2.33
C VAL A 101 3.61 -19.90 3.19
N ARG A 102 2.52 -19.73 3.95
CA ARG A 102 2.28 -18.58 4.80
C ARG A 102 2.10 -19.04 6.24
N ASP A 103 2.48 -18.17 7.17
CA ASP A 103 2.12 -18.32 8.57
C ASP A 103 0.59 -18.42 8.73
N GLU A 104 0.12 -19.26 9.63
CA GLU A 104 -1.32 -19.50 9.84
C GLU A 104 -2.07 -18.20 10.17
N ALA A 105 -1.50 -17.33 11.02
CA ALA A 105 -2.12 -16.07 11.38
C ALA A 105 -2.25 -15.14 10.17
N VAL A 106 -1.22 -15.08 9.31
CA VAL A 106 -1.25 -14.27 8.07
C VAL A 106 -2.27 -14.85 7.09
N ALA A 107 -2.36 -16.17 6.97
CA ALA A 107 -3.32 -16.83 6.11
C ALA A 107 -4.77 -16.60 6.55
N THR A 108 -5.02 -16.56 7.86
CA THR A 108 -6.34 -16.24 8.43
C THR A 108 -6.72 -14.78 8.22
N LEU A 109 -5.79 -13.84 8.43
CA LEU A 109 -6.06 -12.42 8.27
C LEU A 109 -6.27 -12.02 6.80
N TYR A 110 -5.56 -12.67 5.88
CA TYR A 110 -5.56 -12.33 4.46
C TYR A 110 -5.79 -13.58 3.59
N PRO A 111 -6.99 -14.19 3.62
CA PRO A 111 -7.25 -15.45 2.93
C PRO A 111 -7.03 -15.34 1.42
N GLU A 112 -7.33 -14.19 0.83
CA GLU A 112 -7.18 -13.94 -0.61
C GLU A 112 -5.75 -13.67 -1.05
N ASP A 113 -4.84 -13.30 -0.14
CA ASP A 113 -3.44 -13.02 -0.46
C ASP A 113 -2.60 -14.29 -0.45
N VAL A 114 -3.01 -15.29 -1.24
CA VAL A 114 -2.36 -16.61 -1.35
C VAL A 114 -0.93 -16.54 -1.89
N PHE A 115 -0.61 -15.43 -2.57
CA PHE A 115 0.72 -15.13 -3.06
C PHE A 115 1.44 -14.12 -2.18
N SER A 116 0.99 -13.77 -0.97
CA SER A 116 1.67 -12.81 -0.08
C SER A 116 2.21 -11.58 -0.84
N ILE A 117 1.37 -11.01 -1.72
CA ILE A 117 1.69 -9.86 -2.57
C ILE A 117 1.78 -8.61 -1.71
N GLY A 118 0.86 -8.47 -0.74
CA GLY A 118 0.82 -7.28 0.10
C GLY A 118 2.12 -7.10 0.89
N PRO A 119 2.65 -5.87 0.95
CA PRO A 119 3.94 -5.61 1.57
C PRO A 119 3.87 -5.82 3.09
N THR A 120 4.96 -6.30 3.69
CA THR A 120 5.10 -6.38 5.15
C THR A 120 5.76 -5.13 5.74
N ALA A 121 6.51 -4.39 4.92
CA ALA A 121 7.10 -3.11 5.27
C ALA A 121 7.11 -2.13 4.10
N ALA A 122 7.03 -0.82 4.39
CA ALA A 122 7.07 0.24 3.38
C ALA A 122 8.34 0.22 2.52
N ARG A 123 9.46 -0.24 3.10
CA ARG A 123 10.77 -0.36 2.43
C ARG A 123 10.75 -1.36 1.26
N GLU A 124 9.79 -2.29 1.22
CA GLU A 124 9.62 -3.21 0.09
C GLU A 124 9.21 -2.50 -1.21
N LEU A 125 8.60 -1.33 -1.10
CA LEU A 125 8.25 -0.49 -2.26
C LEU A 125 9.37 0.51 -2.61
N GLY A 126 10.36 0.69 -1.72
CA GLY A 126 11.50 1.58 -1.92
C GLY A 126 11.75 2.54 -0.77
N GLN A 127 12.89 3.23 -0.84
CA GLN A 127 13.34 4.16 0.21
C GLN A 127 12.42 5.39 0.32
N GLU A 128 11.95 5.94 -0.80
CA GLU A 128 11.04 7.10 -0.80
C GLU A 128 9.70 6.80 -0.11
N VAL A 129 9.13 5.63 -0.38
CA VAL A 129 7.90 5.17 0.29
C VAL A 129 8.14 4.98 1.78
N HIS A 130 9.29 4.43 2.16
CA HIS A 130 9.66 4.28 3.57
C HIS A 130 9.74 5.64 4.29
N ASP A 131 10.44 6.60 3.73
CA ASP A 131 10.62 7.93 4.36
C ASP A 131 9.30 8.69 4.44
N ALA A 132 8.49 8.66 3.37
CA ALA A 132 7.15 9.25 3.37
C ALA A 132 6.22 8.59 4.41
N SER A 133 6.34 7.26 4.61
CA SER A 133 5.54 6.55 5.61
C SER A 133 5.89 6.97 7.05
N ILE A 134 7.17 7.25 7.32
CA ILE A 134 7.63 7.77 8.61
C ILE A 134 7.12 9.20 8.83
N ALA A 135 7.26 10.07 7.82
CA ALA A 135 6.81 11.46 7.92
C ALA A 135 5.30 11.57 8.18
N TRP A 136 4.49 10.81 7.44
CA TRP A 136 3.05 10.75 7.65
C TRP A 136 2.68 10.17 9.02
N GLY A 137 3.32 9.07 9.44
CA GLY A 137 3.11 8.46 10.75
C GLY A 137 3.43 9.40 11.91
N ALA A 138 4.51 10.16 11.80
CA ALA A 138 4.90 11.17 12.79
C ALA A 138 3.87 12.31 12.88
N ALA A 139 3.40 12.84 11.74
CA ALA A 139 2.38 13.89 11.72
C ALA A 139 1.03 13.38 12.26
N LYS A 140 0.62 12.15 11.89
CA LYS A 140 -0.57 11.48 12.44
C LYS A 140 -0.51 11.37 13.95
N ALA A 141 0.60 10.86 14.50
CA ALA A 141 0.78 10.72 15.94
C ALA A 141 0.77 12.08 16.66
N TYR A 142 1.45 13.09 16.10
CA TYR A 142 1.48 14.43 16.69
C TYR A 142 0.09 15.09 16.70
N LEU A 143 -0.65 15.01 15.59
CA LEU A 143 -2.01 15.55 15.51
C LEU A 143 -2.95 14.86 16.51
N HIS A 144 -2.89 13.53 16.60
CA HIS A 144 -3.69 12.77 17.57
C HIS A 144 -3.35 13.19 19.01
N LEU A 145 -2.07 13.29 19.37
CA LEU A 145 -1.65 13.77 20.70
C LEU A 145 -2.08 15.21 20.97
N HIS A 146 -2.07 16.08 19.96
CA HIS A 146 -2.51 17.47 20.11
C HIS A 146 -4.01 17.58 20.37
N ARG A 147 -4.82 16.81 19.64
CA ARG A 147 -6.28 16.83 19.77
C ARG A 147 -6.77 16.23 21.09
N HIS A 148 -6.10 15.19 21.56
CA HIS A 148 -6.46 14.46 22.80
C HIS A 148 -5.62 14.90 24.01
N ARG A 149 -5.05 16.12 23.96
CA ARG A 149 -4.44 16.76 25.12
C ARG A 149 -5.54 17.43 25.95
N ASP A 150 -5.64 17.04 27.22
CA ASP A 150 -6.50 17.68 28.23
C ASP A 150 -6.13 19.16 28.45
#